data_AF-A0A8J7T9E1-F1
#
_entry.id   AF-A0A8J7T9E1-F1
#
_cell.length_a   1.000
_cell.length_b   1.000
_cell.length_c   1.000
_cell.angle_alpha   90.00
_cell.angle_beta   90.00
_cell.angle_gamma   90.00
#
_symmetry.space_group_name_H-M   'P 1'
#
loop_
_entity.id
_entity.type
_entity.pdbx_description
1 polymer ?
#
loop_
_entity_poly.entity_id
_entity_poly.type
_entity_poly.pdbx_seq_one_letter_code
_entity_poly.pdbx_strand_id
1 'polypeptide(L)'
;MTVHSELMPHVIAALDEDSKTTRQMACRILASLLKLCGCQLDPDGLNKVYPELLKRLDDASDEVRHAAAKALGAWFQCVGEEYDRALFKSHVEFLFRGLLVHLDDPETSIQNAVFDVLKEGSTVYPSLLKREVEAVKEKHRSPFYCDKLLQHISQLPEDGV
;
A
#
# COMPACT_ATOMS: atom_id res chain seq x y z
N MET A 1 -27.12 -2.44 4.96
CA MET A 1 -25.90 -2.59 5.78
C MET A 1 -25.27 -3.92 5.40
N THR A 2 -23.96 -3.95 5.12
CA THR A 2 -23.28 -5.18 4.70
C THR A 2 -22.36 -5.67 5.83
N VAL A 3 -22.09 -6.98 5.89
CA VAL A 3 -21.22 -7.56 6.94
C VAL A 3 -19.85 -6.88 6.96
N HIS A 4 -19.29 -6.56 5.79
CA HIS A 4 -17.99 -5.89 5.70
C HIS A 4 -18.01 -4.48 6.32
N SER A 5 -19.10 -3.72 6.12
CA SER A 5 -19.24 -2.36 6.67
C SER A 5 -19.32 -2.32 8.20
N GLU A 6 -19.82 -3.38 8.83
CA GLU A 6 -19.86 -3.51 10.30
C GLU A 6 -18.53 -4.00 10.87
N LEU A 7 -17.86 -4.92 10.15
CA LEU A 7 -16.63 -5.55 10.62
C LEU A 7 -15.40 -4.63 10.49
N MET A 8 -15.29 -3.87 9.40
CA MET A 8 -14.10 -3.08 9.11
C MET A 8 -13.64 -2.14 10.24
N PRO A 9 -14.51 -1.34 10.89
CA PRO A 9 -14.08 -0.47 11.98
C PRO A 9 -13.40 -1.23 13.14
N HIS A 10 -13.93 -2.42 13.47
CA HIS A 10 -13.39 -3.26 14.53
C HIS A 10 -12.03 -3.86 14.15
N VAL A 11 -11.88 -4.28 12.89
CA VAL A 11 -10.61 -4.82 12.39
C VAL A 11 -9.56 -3.71 12.29
N ILE A 12 -9.94 -2.50 11.89
CA ILE A 12 -9.04 -1.34 11.87
C ILE A 12 -8.57 -1.01 13.28
N ALA A 13 -9.48 -0.95 14.27
CA ALA A 13 -9.09 -0.72 15.67
C ALA A 13 -8.12 -1.80 16.19
N ALA A 14 -8.30 -3.05 15.77
CA ALA A 14 -7.41 -4.15 16.13
C ALA A 14 -5.97 -4.02 15.56
N LEU A 15 -5.73 -3.11 14.61
CA LEU A 15 -4.38 -2.79 14.16
C LEU A 15 -3.55 -2.10 15.24
N ASP A 16 -4.15 -1.44 16.23
CA ASP A 16 -3.43 -0.69 17.29
C ASP A 16 -3.34 -1.45 18.62
N GLU A 17 -3.75 -2.72 18.64
CA GLU A 17 -3.71 -3.56 19.85
C GLU A 17 -2.28 -3.93 20.28
N ASP A 18 -2.05 -4.08 21.58
CA ASP A 18 -0.72 -4.42 22.14
C ASP A 18 -0.18 -5.76 21.62
N SER A 19 -1.09 -6.71 21.38
CA SER A 19 -0.76 -8.05 20.90
C SER A 19 -0.31 -8.03 19.43
N LYS A 20 0.95 -8.39 19.18
CA LYS A 20 1.49 -8.55 17.83
C LYS A 20 0.64 -9.48 16.95
N THR A 21 0.13 -10.57 17.54
CA THR A 21 -0.69 -11.56 16.83
C THR A 21 -2.00 -10.93 16.40
N THR A 22 -2.60 -10.08 17.24
CA THR A 22 -3.83 -9.37 16.93
C THR A 22 -3.63 -8.40 15.78
N ARG A 23 -2.58 -7.56 15.84
CA ARG A 23 -2.25 -6.62 14.75
C ARG A 23 -1.95 -7.34 13.44
N GLN A 24 -1.18 -8.42 13.50
CA GLN A 24 -0.87 -9.25 12.34
C GLN A 24 -2.15 -9.83 11.73
N MET A 25 -3.05 -10.35 12.56
CA MET A 25 -4.30 -10.92 12.07
C MET A 25 -5.23 -9.86 11.51
N ALA A 26 -5.28 -8.68 12.12
CA ALA A 26 -6.03 -7.54 11.59
C ALA A 26 -5.58 -7.17 10.17
N CYS A 27 -4.26 -7.08 9.92
CA CYS A 27 -3.72 -6.84 8.58
C CYS A 27 -4.17 -7.90 7.56
N ARG A 28 -4.11 -9.19 7.95
CA ARG A 28 -4.52 -10.31 7.08
C ARG A 28 -6.03 -10.33 6.81
N ILE A 29 -6.84 -9.99 7.80
CA ILE A 29 -8.30 -9.89 7.65
C ILE A 29 -8.62 -8.73 6.71
N LEU A 30 -8.01 -7.56 6.88
CA LEU A 30 -8.19 -6.43 5.95
C LEU A 30 -7.77 -6.78 4.53
N ALA A 31 -6.63 -7.43 4.33
CA ALA A 31 -6.20 -7.90 3.01
C ALA A 31 -7.25 -8.83 2.36
N SER A 32 -7.88 -9.71 3.16
CA SER A 32 -8.91 -10.63 2.69
C SER A 32 -10.22 -9.90 2.38
N LEU A 33 -10.62 -8.95 3.23
CA LEU A 33 -11.82 -8.13 3.01
C LEU A 33 -11.68 -7.26 1.75
N LEU A 34 -10.52 -6.65 1.52
CA LEU A 34 -10.24 -5.88 0.31
C LEU A 34 -10.33 -6.76 -0.94
N LYS A 35 -9.76 -7.97 -0.91
CA LYS A 35 -9.84 -8.89 -2.06
C LYS A 35 -11.25 -9.39 -2.37
N LEU A 36 -12.07 -9.62 -1.35
CA LEU A 36 -13.41 -10.19 -1.49
C LEU A 36 -14.49 -9.15 -1.74
N CYS A 37 -14.35 -7.99 -1.11
CA CYS A 37 -15.39 -6.96 -1.03
C CYS A 37 -14.89 -5.59 -1.50
N GLY A 38 -13.67 -5.47 -2.02
CA GLY A 38 -13.05 -4.22 -2.44
C GLY A 38 -13.88 -3.42 -3.43
N CYS A 39 -14.49 -4.10 -4.40
CA CYS A 39 -15.39 -3.49 -5.39
C CYS A 39 -16.71 -2.96 -4.83
N GLN A 40 -17.00 -3.21 -3.54
CA GLN A 40 -18.20 -2.70 -2.86
C GLN A 40 -17.89 -1.50 -1.96
N LEU A 41 -16.61 -1.13 -1.82
CA LEU A 41 -16.18 0.04 -1.07
C LEU A 41 -16.22 1.27 -1.96
N ASP A 42 -16.84 2.34 -1.47
CA ASP A 42 -16.66 3.64 -2.11
C ASP A 42 -15.21 4.15 -1.92
N PRO A 43 -14.74 5.07 -2.78
CA PRO A 43 -13.38 5.59 -2.69
C PRO A 43 -13.01 6.18 -1.32
N ASP A 44 -13.95 6.83 -0.63
CA ASP A 44 -13.71 7.41 0.70
C ASP A 44 -13.48 6.33 1.77
N GLY A 45 -14.28 5.26 1.74
CA GLY A 45 -14.12 4.08 2.58
C GLY A 45 -12.78 3.41 2.33
N LEU A 46 -12.41 3.25 1.06
CA LEU A 46 -11.11 2.71 0.67
C LEU A 46 -9.96 3.61 1.19
N ASN A 47 -10.08 4.93 1.06
CA ASN A 47 -9.07 5.91 1.50
C ASN A 47 -8.91 6.02 3.02
N LYS A 48 -9.86 5.50 3.82
CA LYS A 48 -9.71 5.38 5.28
C LYS A 48 -8.86 4.18 5.70
N VAL A 49 -8.68 3.17 4.84
CA VAL A 49 -8.00 1.92 5.20
C VAL A 49 -6.49 2.00 5.04
N TYR A 50 -6.00 2.52 3.91
CA TYR A 50 -4.56 2.50 3.65
C TYR A 50 -3.72 3.27 4.68
N PRO A 51 -4.16 4.41 5.28
CA PRO A 51 -3.33 5.12 6.24
C PRO A 51 -3.05 4.28 7.48
N GLU A 52 -4.04 3.50 7.92
CA GLU A 52 -3.92 2.62 9.10
C GLU A 52 -3.01 1.42 8.82
N LEU A 53 -3.08 0.86 7.61
CA LEU A 53 -2.14 -0.18 7.16
C LEU A 53 -0.72 0.38 6.98
N LEU A 54 -0.57 1.60 6.46
CA LEU A 54 0.73 2.23 6.25
C LEU A 54 1.48 2.43 7.57
N LYS A 55 0.80 2.87 8.63
CA LYS A 55 1.37 2.94 9.99
C LYS A 55 1.92 1.61 10.50
N ARG A 56 1.43 0.47 9.99
CA ARG A 56 1.90 -0.86 10.38
C ARG A 56 3.19 -1.30 9.67
N LEU A 57 3.68 -0.53 8.69
CA LEU A 57 5.03 -0.72 8.18
C LEU A 57 6.12 -0.21 9.15
N ASP A 58 5.74 0.61 10.14
CA ASP A 58 6.61 1.02 11.26
C ASP A 58 6.52 0.08 12.48
N ASP A 59 5.84 -1.06 12.36
CA ASP A 59 5.69 -1.99 13.49
C ASP A 59 7.03 -2.64 13.86
N ALA A 60 7.26 -2.86 15.16
CA ALA A 60 8.45 -3.54 15.66
C ALA A 60 8.53 -5.02 15.23
N SER A 61 7.42 -5.62 14.79
CA SER A 61 7.36 -7.01 14.30
C SER A 61 7.38 -7.05 12.77
N ASP A 62 8.39 -7.72 12.22
CA ASP A 62 8.53 -7.99 10.78
C ASP A 62 7.30 -8.69 10.22
N GLU A 63 6.69 -9.59 11.00
CA GLU A 63 5.51 -10.33 10.53
C GLU A 63 4.25 -9.46 10.45
N VAL A 64 4.17 -8.37 11.23
CA VAL A 64 3.13 -7.35 11.10
C VAL A 64 3.44 -6.45 9.90
N ARG A 65 4.68 -5.95 9.76
CA ARG A 65 5.11 -5.14 8.61
C ARG A 65 4.84 -5.86 7.29
N HIS A 66 5.17 -7.15 7.21
CA HIS A 66 4.91 -7.97 6.01
C HIS A 66 3.42 -8.16 5.73
N ALA A 67 2.61 -8.37 6.77
CA ALA A 67 1.17 -8.51 6.61
C ALA A 67 0.52 -7.19 6.16
N ALA A 68 1.00 -6.05 6.66
CA ALA A 68 0.57 -4.72 6.26
C ALA A 68 0.91 -4.42 4.80
N ALA A 69 2.15 -4.71 4.35
CA ALA A 69 2.54 -4.58 2.95
C ALA A 69 1.60 -5.38 2.03
N LYS A 70 1.31 -6.65 2.35
CA LYS A 70 0.36 -7.46 1.57
C LYS A 70 -1.06 -6.88 1.53
N ALA A 71 -1.51 -6.25 2.61
CA ALA A 71 -2.81 -5.60 2.65
C ALA A 71 -2.84 -4.32 1.81
N LEU A 72 -1.75 -3.55 1.77
CA LEU A 72 -1.60 -2.39 0.89
C LEU A 72 -1.56 -2.78 -0.59
N GLY A 73 -0.99 -3.94 -0.94
CA GLY A 73 -1.10 -4.48 -2.29
C GLY A 73 -2.55 -4.78 -2.67
N ALA A 74 -3.29 -5.46 -1.79
CA ALA A 74 -4.72 -5.69 -1.96
C ALA A 74 -5.53 -4.38 -2.09
N TRP A 75 -5.09 -3.32 -1.41
CA TRP A 75 -5.69 -1.99 -1.53
C TRP A 75 -5.51 -1.42 -2.94
N PHE A 76 -4.32 -1.50 -3.54
CA PHE A 76 -4.10 -1.05 -4.93
C PHE A 76 -4.96 -1.82 -5.93
N GLN A 77 -5.21 -3.11 -5.69
CA GLN A 77 -6.11 -3.92 -6.52
C GLN A 77 -7.57 -3.46 -6.46
N CYS A 78 -7.96 -2.68 -5.46
CA CYS A 78 -9.28 -2.07 -5.35
C CYS A 78 -9.39 -0.73 -6.09
N VAL A 79 -8.28 -0.14 -6.54
CA VAL A 79 -8.28 1.15 -7.26
C VAL A 79 -8.67 0.91 -8.72
N GLY A 80 -9.98 0.89 -8.97
CA GLY A 80 -10.59 0.66 -10.29
C GLY A 80 -11.11 1.92 -10.97
N GLU A 81 -12.03 1.74 -11.93
CA GLU A 81 -12.64 2.82 -12.73
C GLU A 81 -13.45 3.81 -11.89
N GLU A 82 -14.09 3.35 -10.81
CA GLU A 82 -14.89 4.19 -9.90
C GLU A 82 -14.03 5.09 -9.00
N TYR A 83 -12.72 4.84 -8.93
CA TYR A 83 -11.79 5.64 -8.16
C TYR A 83 -11.31 6.82 -9.01
N ASP A 84 -11.90 8.00 -8.77
CA ASP A 84 -11.50 9.23 -9.48
C ASP A 84 -10.04 9.57 -9.18
N ARG A 85 -9.19 9.27 -10.17
CA ARG A 85 -7.74 9.40 -10.07
C ARG A 85 -7.28 10.84 -9.95
N ALA A 86 -8.06 11.80 -10.45
CA ALA A 86 -7.75 13.22 -10.33
C ALA A 86 -8.09 13.72 -8.93
N LEU A 87 -9.28 13.36 -8.43
CA LEU A 87 -9.76 13.76 -7.12
C LEU A 87 -8.90 13.20 -5.97
N PHE A 88 -8.53 11.91 -6.05
CA PHE A 88 -7.84 11.22 -4.97
C PHE A 88 -6.33 11.07 -5.19
N LYS A 89 -5.75 11.77 -6.17
CA LYS A 89 -4.32 11.75 -6.47
C LYS A 89 -3.44 11.96 -5.23
N SER A 90 -3.82 12.88 -4.35
CA SER A 90 -3.06 13.21 -3.14
C SER A 90 -2.98 12.05 -2.14
N HIS A 91 -4.01 11.21 -2.05
CA HIS A 91 -3.98 9.99 -1.23
C HIS A 91 -2.93 9.00 -1.73
N VAL A 92 -2.91 8.78 -3.05
CA VAL A 92 -1.97 7.85 -3.67
C VAL A 92 -0.54 8.39 -3.62
N GLU A 93 -0.35 9.70 -3.83
CA GLU A 93 0.96 10.35 -3.67
C GLU A 93 1.49 10.20 -2.24
N PHE A 94 0.63 10.39 -1.23
CA PHE A 94 0.99 10.16 0.17
C PHE A 94 1.34 8.69 0.44
N LEU A 95 0.56 7.74 -0.08
CA LEU A 95 0.83 6.31 0.08
C LEU A 95 2.16 5.91 -0.57
N PHE A 96 2.45 6.38 -1.79
CA PHE A 96 3.74 6.12 -2.44
C PHE A 96 4.92 6.65 -1.63
N ARG A 97 4.84 7.88 -1.13
CA ARG A 97 5.91 8.43 -0.29
C ARG A 97 6.17 7.59 0.95
N GLY A 98 5.11 7.13 1.62
CA GLY A 98 5.24 6.24 2.77
C GLY A 98 5.90 4.91 2.39
N LEU A 99 5.40 4.24 1.35
CA LEU A 99 5.95 2.97 0.87
C LEU A 99 7.42 3.08 0.46
N LEU A 100 7.80 4.15 -0.23
CA LEU A 100 9.18 4.33 -0.69
C LEU A 100 10.20 4.34 0.46
N VAL A 101 9.84 4.91 1.63
CA VAL A 101 10.70 4.86 2.83
C VAL A 101 11.04 3.42 3.21
N HIS A 102 10.10 2.48 3.07
CA HIS A 102 10.31 1.07 3.43
C HIS A 102 11.01 0.24 2.35
N LEU A 103 11.43 0.83 1.22
CA LEU A 103 12.45 0.20 0.38
C LEU A 103 13.83 0.17 1.07
N ASP A 104 14.02 0.96 2.12
CA ASP A 104 15.22 0.98 2.96
C ASP A 104 15.08 0.20 4.27
N ASP A 105 14.02 -0.59 4.41
CA ASP A 105 13.81 -1.45 5.57
C ASP A 105 15.06 -2.31 5.87
N PRO A 106 15.46 -2.50 7.15
CA PRO A 106 16.57 -3.39 7.49
C PRO A 106 16.34 -4.83 7.00
N GLU A 107 15.08 -5.27 6.95
CA GLU A 107 14.72 -6.63 6.55
C GLU A 107 14.45 -6.71 5.04
N THR A 108 15.31 -7.45 4.33
CA THR A 108 15.20 -7.65 2.88
C THR A 108 13.85 -8.26 2.47
N SER A 109 13.22 -9.06 3.33
CA SER A 109 11.89 -9.64 3.08
C SER A 109 10.81 -8.55 2.99
N ILE A 110 10.90 -7.51 3.82
CA ILE A 110 10.00 -6.36 3.82
C ILE A 110 10.28 -5.47 2.61
N GLN A 111 11.55 -5.20 2.30
CA GLN A 111 11.93 -4.46 1.08
C GLN A 111 11.32 -5.10 -0.18
N ASN A 112 11.40 -6.43 -0.30
CA ASN A 112 10.78 -7.15 -1.43
C ASN A 112 9.25 -7.04 -1.43
N ALA A 113 8.61 -7.18 -0.26
CA ALA A 113 7.15 -7.07 -0.16
C ALA A 113 6.66 -5.66 -0.56
N VAL A 114 7.34 -4.62 -0.09
CA VAL A 114 7.04 -3.22 -0.44
C VAL A 114 7.33 -2.95 -1.92
N PHE A 115 8.43 -3.49 -2.45
CA PHE A 115 8.74 -3.41 -3.87
C PHE A 115 7.62 -4.03 -4.74
N ASP A 116 7.09 -5.18 -4.37
CA ASP A 116 5.97 -5.81 -5.08
C ASP A 116 4.70 -4.95 -5.02
N VAL A 117 4.40 -4.35 -3.86
CA VAL A 117 3.27 -3.41 -3.70
C VAL A 117 3.45 -2.17 -4.59
N LEU A 118 4.65 -1.62 -4.66
CA LEU A 118 4.95 -0.47 -5.52
C LEU A 118 4.84 -0.83 -7.01
N LYS A 119 5.15 -2.07 -7.40
CA LYS A 119 4.87 -2.54 -8.76
C LYS A 119 3.38 -2.61 -9.03
N GLU A 120 2.56 -3.11 -8.10
CA GLU A 120 1.10 -3.05 -8.26
C GLU A 120 0.61 -1.61 -8.41
N GLY A 121 1.08 -0.70 -7.55
CA GLY A 121 0.77 0.72 -7.62
C GLY A 121 1.22 1.40 -8.93
N SER A 122 2.35 0.97 -9.50
CA SER A 122 2.83 1.48 -10.80
C SER A 122 1.91 1.14 -11.97
N THR A 123 1.07 0.11 -11.86
CA THR A 123 0.08 -0.19 -12.91
C THR A 123 -1.10 0.78 -12.89
N VAL A 124 -1.31 1.48 -11.77
CA VAL A 124 -2.43 2.40 -11.56
C VAL A 124 -2.00 3.86 -11.80
N TYR A 125 -0.80 4.23 -11.34
CA TYR A 125 -0.24 5.60 -11.48
C TYR A 125 1.26 5.58 -11.83
N PRO A 126 1.66 5.07 -13.01
CA PRO A 126 3.07 4.98 -13.42
C PRO A 126 3.84 6.30 -13.34
N SER A 127 3.31 7.42 -13.87
CA SER A 127 4.08 8.68 -13.93
C SER A 127 4.20 9.34 -12.56
N LEU A 128 3.15 9.24 -11.74
CA LEU A 128 3.19 9.73 -10.36
C LEU A 128 4.26 8.98 -9.57
N LEU A 129 4.24 7.64 -9.59
CA LEU A 129 5.21 6.86 -8.85
C LEU A 129 6.64 7.10 -9.35
N LYS A 130 6.86 7.18 -10.68
CA LYS A 130 8.16 7.53 -11.26
C LYS A 130 8.72 8.81 -10.64
N ARG A 131 7.92 9.88 -10.61
CA ARG A 131 8.31 11.17 -10.04
C ARG A 131 8.67 11.06 -8.55
N GLU A 132 7.87 10.33 -7.77
CA GLU A 132 8.15 10.16 -6.34
C GLU A 132 9.42 9.33 -6.11
N VAL A 133 9.68 8.29 -6.91
CA VAL A 133 10.91 7.49 -6.84
C VAL A 133 12.14 8.34 -7.17
N GLU A 134 12.10 9.11 -8.26
CA GLU A 134 13.18 10.02 -8.66
C GLU A 134 13.51 11.05 -7.56
N ALA A 135 12.50 11.53 -6.82
CA ALA A 135 12.67 12.52 -5.75
C ALA A 135 13.34 11.98 -4.48
N VAL A 136 13.38 10.65 -4.28
CA VAL A 136 13.91 10.01 -3.07
C VAL A 136 15.06 9.04 -3.31
N LYS A 137 15.29 8.60 -4.56
CA LYS A 137 16.33 7.62 -4.91
C LYS A 137 17.69 7.91 -4.27
N GLU A 138 18.19 9.14 -4.39
CA GLU A 138 19.51 9.54 -3.87
C GLU A 138 19.54 9.69 -2.34
N LYS A 139 18.39 9.64 -1.68
CA LYS A 139 18.26 9.69 -0.21
C LYS A 139 18.24 8.30 0.43
N HIS A 140 18.06 7.25 -0.37
CA HIS A 140 18.03 5.88 0.14
C HIS A 140 19.43 5.39 0.50
N ARG A 141 19.52 4.48 1.49
CA ARG A 141 20.77 3.78 1.85
C ARG A 141 21.35 3.05 0.64
N SER A 142 20.50 2.52 -0.23
CA SER A 142 20.89 1.92 -1.51
C SER A 142 19.87 2.26 -2.60
N PRO A 143 20.32 2.70 -3.80
CA PRO A 143 19.41 3.00 -4.90
C PRO A 143 18.84 1.74 -5.58
N PHE A 144 19.29 0.54 -5.20
CA PHE A 144 19.01 -0.71 -5.92
C PHE A 144 17.53 -0.98 -6.21
N TYR A 145 16.64 -0.87 -5.21
CA TYR A 145 15.22 -1.11 -5.43
C TYR A 145 14.54 0.05 -6.17
N CYS A 146 14.99 1.29 -5.97
CA CYS A 146 14.52 2.44 -6.74
C CYS A 146 14.86 2.29 -8.23
N ASP A 147 16.08 1.89 -8.56
CA ASP A 147 16.50 1.65 -9.94
C ASP A 147 15.71 0.53 -10.60
N LYS A 148 15.51 -0.59 -9.89
CA LYS A 148 14.65 -1.68 -10.37
C LYS A 148 13.21 -1.24 -10.57
N LEU A 149 12.68 -0.37 -9.69
CA LEU A 149 11.32 0.13 -9.79
C LEU A 149 11.17 1.06 -10.99
N LEU A 150 12.13 1.97 -11.22
CA LEU A 150 12.18 2.82 -12.41
C LEU A 150 12.28 2.01 -13.70
N GLN A 151 13.10 0.94 -13.70
CA GLN A 151 13.20 0.01 -14.83
C GLN A 151 11.88 -0.73 -15.08
N HIS A 152 11.14 -1.10 -14.03
CA HIS A 152 9.83 -1.70 -14.18
C HIS A 152 8.82 -0.71 -14.76
N ILE A 153 8.77 0.51 -14.22
CA ILE A 153 7.84 1.56 -14.66
C ILE A 153 8.07 1.93 -16.13
N SER A 154 9.32 1.96 -16.60
CA SER A 154 9.62 2.29 -18.01
C SER A 154 9.11 1.27 -19.03
N GLN A 155 8.68 0.10 -18.57
CA GLN A 155 8.07 -0.95 -19.40
C GLN A 155 6.53 -0.85 -19.43
N LEU A 156 5.94 0.05 -18.64
CA LEU A 156 4.49 0.24 -18.58
C LEU A 156 4.04 1.32 -19.57
N PRO A 157 2.77 1.27 -20.02
CA PRO A 157 2.16 2.38 -20.74
C PRO A 157 2.19 3.66 -19.88
N GLU A 158 2.36 4.83 -20.51
CA GLU A 158 2.20 6.10 -19.81
C GLU A 158 0.76 6.25 -19.28
N ASP A 159 0.57 7.07 -18.22
CA ASP A 159 -0.76 7.37 -17.70
C ASP A 159 -1.67 7.82 -18.85
N GLY A 160 -2.81 7.14 -19.01
CA GLY A 160 -3.67 7.23 -20.19
C GLY A 160 -3.82 8.65 -20.76
N VAL A 161 -3.34 8.81 -22.00
CA VAL A 161 -3.94 9.67 -23.03
C VAL A 161 -5.18 8.96 -23.58
#